data_AF-A0A7S2GSJ1-F1
#
_entry.id   AF-A0A7S2GSJ1-F1
#
_cell.length_a   1.000
_cell.length_b   1.000
_cell.length_c   1.000
_cell.angle_alpha   90.00
_cell.angle_beta   90.00
_cell.angle_gamma   90.00
#
_symmetry.space_group_name_H-M   'P 1'
#
loop_
_entity.id
_entity.type
_entity.pdbx_description
1 polymer ?
#
loop_
_entity_poly.entity_id
_entity_poly.type
_entity_poly.pdbx_seq_one_letter_code
_entity_poly.pdbx_strand_id
1 'polypeptide(L)'
;VHIALDPQDTSDGDMLALLRETIGPEVSLERFARRLLARYDTAKDAFTSYCLLPEKRMRWQDFRDMARDLGIKGRNAVLLWDMIMVPNSVSEAPRMSLGTVASTPAEGGEAEDISVGEAAFVQSVSVWAPDVALRELLNQIRESMGNLDNAITALEHKGGIGRWKPLTAALLSSGLKTIGVECSDAGKILEAVLISREDLIRGGHVTPHELFSALRRLEMNGTGSLCDDTWLFWQQLNAGRASFASAAPSRGRSKTKSPCNNSSLLEDDDEAETATFDASISMQSTRTQQ
;
A
#
# COMPACT_ATOMS: atom_id res chain seq x y z
N VAL A 1 -29.09 11.47 -8.30
CA VAL A 1 -28.61 12.57 -7.43
C VAL A 1 -27.28 13.06 -7.98
N HIS A 2 -27.30 14.09 -8.81
CA HIS A 2 -26.10 14.75 -9.34
C HIS A 2 -25.67 15.81 -8.33
N ILE A 3 -24.52 15.61 -7.68
CA ILE A 3 -23.92 16.64 -6.83
C ILE A 3 -22.97 17.44 -7.73
N ALA A 4 -23.43 18.61 -8.17
CA ALA A 4 -22.58 19.60 -8.81
C ALA A 4 -21.70 20.23 -7.72
N LEU A 5 -20.39 19.98 -7.76
CA LEU A 5 -19.42 20.59 -6.87
C LEU A 5 -18.86 21.85 -7.53
N ASP A 6 -19.15 23.00 -6.92
CA ASP A 6 -18.69 24.32 -7.31
C ASP A 6 -17.18 24.47 -6.97
N PRO A 7 -16.28 24.71 -7.93
CA PRO A 7 -14.85 24.47 -7.76
C PRO A 7 -14.05 25.60 -7.08
N GLN A 8 -14.68 26.60 -6.44
CA GLN A 8 -13.95 27.82 -6.02
C GLN A 8 -13.63 27.98 -4.53
N ASP A 9 -14.07 27.11 -3.62
CA ASP A 9 -13.77 27.31 -2.19
C ASP A 9 -13.58 25.99 -1.41
N THR A 10 -13.02 24.97 -2.06
CA THR A 10 -12.57 23.78 -1.32
C THR A 10 -11.30 24.15 -0.57
N SER A 11 -11.47 24.61 0.68
CA SER A 11 -10.36 24.74 1.61
C SER A 11 -9.61 23.39 1.61
N ASP A 12 -8.28 23.42 1.71
CA ASP A 12 -7.46 22.19 1.75
C ASP A 12 -8.00 21.16 2.78
N GLY A 13 -8.76 21.60 3.80
CA GLY A 13 -9.48 20.78 4.77
C GLY A 13 -10.60 19.89 4.22
N ASP A 14 -11.35 20.32 3.19
CA ASP A 14 -12.48 19.53 2.65
C ASP A 14 -12.01 18.45 1.69
N MET A 15 -10.92 18.70 0.97
CA MET A 15 -10.24 17.68 0.16
C MET A 15 -9.60 16.59 1.05
N LEU A 16 -9.12 16.98 2.24
CA LEU A 16 -8.61 16.09 3.28
C LEU A 16 -9.70 15.22 3.92
N ALA A 17 -10.87 15.82 4.19
CA ALA A 17 -12.04 15.10 4.69
C ALA A 17 -12.55 14.09 3.66
N LEU A 18 -12.66 14.51 2.39
CA LEU A 18 -13.07 13.64 1.29
C LEU A 18 -12.08 12.47 1.09
N LEU A 19 -10.77 12.71 1.18
CA LEU A 19 -9.77 11.63 1.09
C LEU A 19 -9.84 10.67 2.29
N ARG A 20 -10.04 11.16 3.52
CA ARG A 20 -10.23 10.31 4.71
C ARG A 20 -11.55 9.53 4.68
N GLU A 21 -12.57 10.08 4.05
CA GLU A 21 -13.89 9.46 3.92
C GLU A 21 -13.95 8.47 2.74
N THR A 22 -13.25 8.76 1.64
CA THR A 22 -13.17 7.90 0.45
C THR A 22 -12.15 6.78 0.62
N ILE A 23 -11.02 7.07 1.26
CA ILE A 23 -10.02 6.11 1.71
C ILE A 23 -10.27 5.93 3.20
N GLY A 24 -11.35 5.23 3.54
CA GLY A 24 -11.66 4.96 4.94
C GLY A 24 -10.42 4.43 5.67
N PRO A 25 -10.24 4.73 6.97
CA PRO A 25 -9.06 4.31 7.74
C PRO A 25 -8.81 2.79 7.69
N GLU A 26 -9.82 2.00 7.32
CA GLU A 26 -9.79 0.56 7.09
C GLU A 26 -8.93 0.10 5.88
N VAL A 27 -8.35 1.00 5.06
CA VAL A 27 -7.84 0.65 3.70
C VAL A 27 -6.44 1.20 3.40
N SER A 28 -5.55 1.34 4.39
CA SER A 28 -4.14 1.52 4.03
C SER A 28 -3.55 0.21 3.50
N LEU A 29 -2.68 0.30 2.48
CA LEU A 29 -1.88 -0.82 1.99
C LEU A 29 -1.11 -1.51 3.13
N GLU A 30 -0.66 -0.69 4.09
CA GLU A 30 0.02 -1.13 5.30
C GLU A 30 -0.89 -1.94 6.23
N ARG A 31 -2.15 -1.52 6.44
CA ARG A 31 -3.12 -2.31 7.21
C ARG A 31 -3.47 -3.60 6.51
N PHE A 32 -3.61 -3.58 5.18
CA PHE A 32 -3.78 -4.80 4.39
C PHE A 32 -2.61 -5.76 4.65
N ALA A 33 -1.38 -5.29 4.43
CA ALA A 33 -0.19 -6.09 4.62
C ALA A 33 -0.05 -6.59 6.07
N ARG A 34 -0.30 -5.74 7.08
CA ARG A 34 -0.29 -6.13 8.50
C ARG A 34 -1.34 -7.20 8.82
N ARG A 35 -2.59 -7.04 8.36
CA ARG A 35 -3.65 -8.05 8.59
C ARG A 35 -3.32 -9.37 7.90
N LEU A 36 -2.80 -9.29 6.68
CA LEU A 36 -2.36 -10.44 5.90
C LEU A 36 -1.27 -11.21 6.65
N LEU A 37 -0.24 -10.51 7.13
CA LEU A 37 0.87 -11.12 7.85
C LEU A 37 0.50 -11.60 9.25
N ALA A 38 -0.42 -10.92 9.93
CA ALA A 38 -0.95 -11.39 11.21
C ALA A 38 -1.75 -12.69 11.09
N ARG A 39 -2.30 -12.98 9.91
CA ARG A 39 -3.12 -14.19 9.66
C ARG A 39 -2.34 -15.34 9.05
N TYR A 40 -1.34 -15.06 8.21
CA TYR A 40 -0.63 -16.05 7.41
C TYR A 40 0.86 -16.15 7.71
N ASP A 41 1.38 -15.39 8.69
CA ASP A 41 2.79 -15.23 9.05
C ASP A 41 3.66 -14.58 7.95
N THR A 42 3.58 -15.05 6.71
CA THR A 42 4.31 -14.50 5.56
C THR A 42 3.39 -14.19 4.37
N ALA A 43 3.83 -13.26 3.52
CA ALA A 43 3.11 -12.93 2.28
C ALA A 43 3.09 -14.10 1.28
N LYS A 44 4.11 -14.96 1.33
CA LYS A 44 4.23 -16.15 0.50
C LYS A 44 3.23 -17.23 0.93
N ASP A 45 3.06 -17.41 2.22
CA ASP A 45 2.11 -18.39 2.77
C ASP A 45 0.67 -17.94 2.50
N ALA A 46 0.40 -16.64 2.60
CA ALA A 46 -0.88 -16.06 2.16
C ALA A 46 -1.12 -16.35 0.67
N PHE A 47 -0.15 -16.08 -0.20
CA PHE A 47 -0.28 -16.35 -1.64
C PHE A 47 -0.56 -17.82 -1.91
N THR A 48 0.22 -18.72 -1.29
CA THR A 48 0.10 -20.17 -1.48
C THR A 48 -1.25 -20.72 -0.99
N SER A 49 -1.85 -20.09 0.03
CA SER A 49 -3.13 -20.51 0.59
C SER A 49 -4.32 -20.27 -0.34
N TYR A 50 -4.25 -19.27 -1.23
CA TYR A 50 -5.34 -18.94 -2.16
C TYR A 50 -5.04 -19.35 -3.61
N CYS A 51 -3.77 -19.45 -3.99
CA CYS A 51 -3.37 -19.86 -5.33
C CYS A 51 -3.33 -21.40 -5.45
N LEU A 52 -4.49 -22.02 -5.67
CA LEU A 52 -4.62 -23.48 -5.80
C LEU A 52 -4.16 -24.03 -7.16
N LEU A 53 -3.97 -23.16 -8.16
CA LEU A 53 -3.63 -23.57 -9.51
C LEU A 53 -2.12 -23.90 -9.65
N PRO A 54 -1.75 -24.88 -10.49
CA PRO A 54 -0.35 -25.28 -10.70
C PRO A 54 0.51 -24.14 -11.26
N GLU A 55 -0.10 -23.14 -11.88
CA GLU A 55 0.57 -22.00 -12.52
C GLU A 55 1.14 -20.98 -11.53
N LYS A 56 0.83 -21.09 -10.22
CA LYS A 56 1.27 -20.15 -9.17
C LYS A 56 1.00 -18.68 -9.51
N ARG A 57 -0.18 -18.41 -10.07
CA ARG A 57 -0.66 -17.05 -10.34
C ARG A 57 -1.94 -16.84 -9.55
N MET A 58 -2.02 -15.70 -8.86
CA MET A 58 -3.22 -15.26 -8.17
C MET A 58 -4.11 -14.56 -9.19
N ARG A 59 -5.36 -15.00 -9.32
CA ARG A 59 -6.39 -14.32 -10.11
C ARG A 59 -7.14 -13.33 -9.24
N TRP A 60 -7.90 -12.44 -9.87
CA TRP A 60 -8.74 -11.47 -9.15
C TRP A 60 -9.67 -12.17 -8.16
N GLN A 61 -10.25 -13.31 -8.54
CA GLN A 61 -11.15 -14.07 -7.67
C GLN A 61 -10.44 -14.54 -6.40
N ASP A 62 -9.24 -15.11 -6.53
CA ASP A 62 -8.43 -15.61 -5.41
C ASP A 62 -8.07 -14.46 -4.46
N PHE A 63 -7.64 -13.32 -5.01
CA PHE A 63 -7.35 -12.12 -4.22
C PHE A 63 -8.58 -11.56 -3.51
N ARG A 64 -9.74 -11.53 -4.19
CA ARG A 64 -10.99 -11.05 -3.63
C ARG A 64 -11.44 -11.91 -2.45
N ASP A 65 -11.27 -13.22 -2.54
CA ASP A 65 -11.59 -14.15 -1.44
C ASP A 65 -10.61 -13.96 -0.27
N MET A 66 -9.31 -13.79 -0.54
CA MET A 66 -8.32 -13.42 0.48
C MET A 66 -8.65 -12.08 1.17
N ALA A 67 -8.99 -11.05 0.40
CA ALA A 67 -9.36 -9.75 0.93
C ALA A 67 -10.62 -9.83 1.80
N ARG A 68 -11.62 -10.61 1.38
CA ARG A 68 -12.83 -10.86 2.18
C ARG A 68 -12.49 -11.51 3.51
N ASP A 69 -11.62 -12.51 3.51
CA ASP A 69 -11.19 -13.19 4.73
C ASP A 69 -10.42 -12.27 5.68
N LEU A 70 -9.70 -11.28 5.14
CA LEU A 70 -9.05 -10.21 5.92
C LEU A 70 -10.02 -9.09 6.34
N GLY A 71 -11.32 -9.24 6.09
CA GLY A 71 -12.37 -8.29 6.46
C GLY A 71 -12.39 -7.03 5.60
N ILE A 72 -11.94 -7.12 4.35
CA ILE A 72 -11.83 -5.98 3.43
C ILE A 72 -13.03 -5.95 2.50
N LYS A 73 -13.67 -4.77 2.42
CA LYS A 73 -14.85 -4.56 1.57
C LYS A 73 -14.49 -4.70 0.09
N GLY A 74 -15.42 -5.19 -0.72
CA GLY A 74 -15.20 -5.46 -2.15
C GLY A 74 -14.61 -4.28 -2.94
N ARG A 75 -15.14 -3.06 -2.75
CA ARG A 75 -14.62 -1.84 -3.40
C ARG A 75 -13.14 -1.58 -3.07
N ASN A 76 -12.75 -1.84 -1.83
CA ASN A 76 -11.39 -1.63 -1.36
C ASN A 76 -10.44 -2.71 -1.90
N ALA A 77 -10.93 -3.96 -2.00
CA ALA A 77 -10.18 -5.03 -2.63
C ALA A 77 -9.85 -4.70 -4.10
N VAL A 78 -10.77 -4.09 -4.85
CA VAL A 78 -10.52 -3.67 -6.24
C VAL A 78 -9.36 -2.67 -6.30
N LEU A 79 -9.39 -1.63 -5.46
CA LEU A 79 -8.33 -0.63 -5.42
C LEU A 79 -6.97 -1.22 -5.05
N LEU A 80 -6.94 -2.13 -4.06
CA LEU A 80 -5.71 -2.83 -3.66
C LEU A 80 -5.17 -3.68 -4.82
N TRP A 81 -6.05 -4.40 -5.52
CA TRP A 81 -5.67 -5.23 -6.66
C TRP A 81 -5.09 -4.41 -7.81
N ASP A 82 -5.73 -3.29 -8.15
CA ASP A 82 -5.22 -2.38 -9.16
C ASP A 82 -3.82 -1.90 -8.79
N MET A 83 -3.56 -1.60 -7.52
CA MET A 83 -2.22 -1.22 -7.02
C MET A 83 -1.19 -2.34 -7.09
N ILE A 84 -1.56 -3.62 -6.92
CA ILE A 84 -0.64 -4.76 -7.11
C ILE A 84 -0.35 -4.97 -8.59
N MET A 85 -1.37 -4.77 -9.42
CA MET A 85 -1.32 -4.98 -10.86
C MET A 85 -0.53 -3.91 -11.59
N VAL A 86 -0.51 -2.68 -11.09
CA VAL A 86 0.39 -1.65 -11.61
C VAL A 86 1.82 -2.18 -11.40
N PRO A 87 2.54 -2.55 -12.46
CA PRO A 87 3.89 -3.06 -12.29
C PRO A 87 4.69 -2.00 -11.54
N ASN A 88 5.48 -2.42 -10.55
CA ASN A 88 6.49 -1.58 -9.90
C ASN A 88 7.59 -1.24 -10.93
N SER A 89 7.25 -0.56 -12.01
CA SER A 89 8.16 0.02 -12.97
C SER A 89 8.79 1.24 -12.32
N VAL A 90 9.72 1.00 -11.39
CA VAL A 90 10.48 2.03 -10.64
C VAL A 90 11.46 2.77 -11.55
N SER A 91 11.16 3.01 -12.83
CA SER A 91 12.15 3.61 -13.72
C SER A 91 11.67 4.67 -14.70
N GLU A 92 10.38 4.98 -14.81
CA GLU A 92 9.95 6.20 -15.51
C GLU A 92 8.75 6.81 -14.79
N ALA A 93 8.84 8.10 -14.48
CA ALA A 93 7.87 8.82 -13.67
C ALA A 93 6.42 8.54 -14.15
N PRO A 94 5.51 8.12 -13.26
CA PRO A 94 4.14 7.80 -13.64
C PRO A 94 3.43 9.07 -14.10
N ARG A 95 3.13 9.15 -15.40
CA ARG A 95 2.12 10.06 -15.92
C ARG A 95 0.77 9.55 -15.43
N MET A 96 0.34 10.02 -14.26
CA MET A 96 -1.01 9.79 -13.78
C MET A 96 -2.00 10.50 -14.72
N SER A 97 -2.43 9.79 -15.76
CA SER A 97 -3.62 10.13 -16.52
C SER A 97 -4.83 9.82 -15.62
N LEU A 98 -5.18 10.75 -14.76
CA LEU A 98 -6.27 10.68 -13.77
C LEU A 98 -7.65 10.83 -14.43
N GLY A 99 -7.83 10.20 -15.58
CA GLY A 99 -8.98 10.40 -16.45
C GLY A 99 -9.28 9.18 -17.29
N THR A 100 -9.46 8.02 -16.65
CA THR A 100 -10.30 6.97 -17.24
C THR A 100 -10.99 6.26 -16.09
N VAL A 101 -12.30 6.39 -16.10
CA VAL A 101 -13.25 5.81 -15.15
C VAL A 101 -12.93 4.32 -15.03
N ALA A 102 -12.81 3.83 -13.78
CA ALA A 102 -12.66 2.42 -13.50
C ALA A 102 -13.81 1.66 -14.17
N SER A 103 -13.53 1.07 -15.33
CA SER A 103 -14.42 0.09 -15.94
C SER A 103 -14.39 -1.11 -15.01
N THR A 104 -15.37 -1.19 -14.10
CA THR A 104 -15.74 -2.46 -13.47
C THR A 104 -15.78 -3.51 -14.57
N PRO A 105 -15.01 -4.61 -14.47
CA PRO A 105 -15.02 -5.64 -15.49
C PRO A 105 -16.46 -6.11 -15.68
N ALA A 106 -17.04 -5.78 -16.83
CA ALA A 106 -18.39 -6.18 -17.18
C ALA A 106 -18.42 -7.72 -17.24
N GLU A 107 -19.41 -8.33 -16.59
CA GLU A 107 -19.54 -9.79 -16.36
C GLU A 107 -19.67 -10.66 -17.63
N GLY A 108 -19.31 -10.18 -18.83
CA GLY A 108 -19.56 -10.89 -20.09
C GLY A 108 -18.51 -10.76 -21.20
N GLY A 109 -17.34 -10.17 -20.95
CA GLY A 109 -16.24 -10.15 -21.93
C GLY A 109 -15.15 -11.14 -21.54
N GLU A 110 -14.55 -11.84 -22.52
CA GLU A 110 -13.32 -12.63 -22.37
C GLU A 110 -12.15 -11.72 -21.97
N ALA A 111 -12.20 -11.17 -20.76
CA ALA A 111 -11.11 -10.44 -20.17
C ALA A 111 -9.93 -11.40 -20.08
N GLU A 112 -8.82 -11.05 -20.72
CA GLU A 112 -7.54 -11.70 -20.49
C GLU A 112 -7.37 -11.93 -19.00
N ASP A 113 -7.00 -13.15 -18.61
CA ASP A 113 -6.96 -13.62 -17.23
C ASP A 113 -5.83 -12.89 -16.47
N ILE A 114 -6.09 -11.63 -16.08
CA ILE A 114 -5.11 -10.76 -15.45
C ILE A 114 -4.77 -11.38 -14.09
N SER A 115 -3.53 -11.83 -13.96
CA SER A 115 -3.08 -12.59 -12.80
C SER A 115 -1.68 -12.16 -12.34
N VAL A 116 -1.50 -12.12 -11.02
CA VAL A 116 -0.25 -11.71 -10.36
C VAL A 116 0.57 -12.95 -10.00
N GLY A 117 1.85 -12.98 -10.37
CA GLY A 117 2.76 -14.03 -9.92
C GLY A 117 3.19 -13.85 -8.45
N GLU A 118 3.56 -14.94 -7.78
CA GLU A 118 3.98 -14.96 -6.37
C GLU A 118 5.02 -13.87 -6.04
N ALA A 119 6.07 -13.76 -6.86
CA ALA A 119 7.15 -12.81 -6.62
C ALA A 119 6.67 -11.34 -6.66
N ALA A 120 5.80 -11.00 -7.61
CA ALA A 120 5.26 -9.64 -7.72
C ALA A 120 4.34 -9.32 -6.54
N PHE A 121 3.49 -10.26 -6.14
CA PHE A 121 2.63 -10.12 -4.97
C PHE A 121 3.45 -9.91 -3.69
N VAL A 122 4.42 -10.80 -3.42
CA VAL A 122 5.28 -10.72 -2.24
C VAL A 122 6.09 -9.42 -2.23
N GLN A 123 6.57 -8.98 -3.39
CA GLN A 123 7.29 -7.71 -3.52
C GLN A 123 6.37 -6.53 -3.17
N SER A 124 5.18 -6.44 -3.76
CA SER A 124 4.24 -5.35 -3.47
C SER A 124 3.84 -5.31 -2.00
N VAL A 125 3.50 -6.45 -1.40
CA VAL A 125 3.16 -6.52 0.04
C VAL A 125 4.34 -6.14 0.93
N SER A 126 5.57 -6.53 0.56
CA SER A 126 6.78 -6.17 1.33
C SER A 126 7.01 -4.66 1.35
N VAL A 127 6.77 -3.97 0.22
CA VAL A 127 6.89 -2.50 0.13
C VAL A 127 5.89 -1.80 1.03
N TRP A 128 4.71 -2.39 1.22
CA TRP A 128 3.62 -1.79 1.98
C TRP A 128 3.74 -1.95 3.49
N ALA A 129 4.56 -2.88 3.96
CA ALA A 129 4.80 -3.09 5.37
C ALA A 129 6.30 -3.22 5.67
N PRO A 130 7.08 -2.13 5.51
CA PRO A 130 8.51 -2.13 5.83
C PRO A 130 8.78 -2.54 7.29
N ASP A 131 7.88 -2.17 8.19
CA ASP A 131 7.91 -2.57 9.61
C ASP A 131 7.97 -4.07 9.84
N VAL A 132 7.49 -4.88 8.90
CA VAL A 132 7.40 -6.34 9.07
C VAL A 132 8.79 -6.94 9.01
N ALA A 133 9.62 -6.51 8.07
CA ALA A 133 11.01 -6.96 7.99
C ALA A 133 11.77 -6.59 9.28
N LEU A 134 11.48 -5.41 9.84
CA LEU A 134 12.05 -4.97 11.10
C LEU A 134 11.50 -5.73 12.31
N ARG A 135 10.20 -6.06 12.34
CA ARG A 135 9.60 -6.88 13.41
C ARG A 135 10.11 -8.31 13.39
N GLU A 136 10.25 -8.89 12.20
CA GLU A 136 10.83 -10.22 12.03
C GLU A 136 12.26 -10.25 12.57
N LEU A 137 13.09 -9.27 12.19
CA LEU A 137 14.42 -9.11 12.76
C LEU A 137 14.38 -8.96 14.28
N LEU A 138 13.45 -8.14 14.81
CA LEU A 138 13.31 -7.93 16.25
C LEU A 138 12.97 -9.24 16.99
N ASN A 139 12.06 -10.05 16.43
CA ASN A 139 11.67 -11.33 17.00
C ASN A 139 12.85 -12.31 17.03
N GLN A 140 13.57 -12.45 15.91
CA GLN A 140 14.76 -13.32 15.85
C GLN A 140 15.86 -12.87 16.81
N ILE A 141 16.07 -11.55 16.97
CA ILE A 141 17.00 -11.00 17.95
C ILE A 141 16.58 -11.37 19.38
N ARG A 142 15.29 -11.28 19.71
CA ARG A 142 14.79 -11.64 21.04
C ARG A 142 14.94 -13.13 21.31
N GLU A 143 14.66 -13.98 20.33
CA GLU A 143 14.79 -15.43 20.47
C GLU A 143 16.25 -15.86 20.66
N SER A 144 17.18 -15.25 19.91
CA SER A 144 18.61 -15.62 19.96
C SER A 144 19.37 -14.97 21.12
N MET A 145 19.08 -13.72 21.47
CA MET A 145 19.89 -12.90 22.38
C MET A 145 19.13 -12.41 23.63
N GLY A 146 17.81 -12.62 23.68
CA GLY A 146 16.93 -12.17 24.77
C GLY A 146 16.51 -10.70 24.69
N ASN A 147 17.45 -9.78 24.41
CA ASN A 147 17.15 -8.35 24.31
C ASN A 147 17.99 -7.63 23.23
N LEU A 148 17.55 -6.43 22.84
CA LEU A 148 18.19 -5.61 21.81
C LEU A 148 19.60 -5.14 22.21
N ASP A 149 19.83 -4.79 23.48
CA ASP A 149 21.12 -4.28 23.92
C ASP A 149 22.23 -5.35 23.84
N ASN A 150 21.90 -6.59 24.18
CA ASN A 150 22.78 -7.75 23.98
C ASN A 150 23.12 -7.94 22.51
N ALA A 151 22.14 -7.76 21.60
CA ALA A 151 22.37 -7.86 20.16
C ALA A 151 23.27 -6.73 19.64
N ILE A 152 23.11 -5.50 20.13
CA ILE A 152 24.01 -4.37 19.82
C ILE A 152 25.44 -4.72 20.23
N THR A 153 25.64 -5.11 21.49
CA THR A 153 26.96 -5.48 22.02
C THR A 153 27.55 -6.66 21.25
N ALA A 154 26.77 -7.67 20.91
CA ALA A 154 27.24 -8.82 20.14
C ALA A 154 27.60 -8.47 18.69
N LEU A 155 26.83 -7.61 18.01
CA LEU A 155 27.18 -7.13 16.66
C LEU A 155 28.45 -6.27 16.67
N GLU A 156 28.63 -5.44 17.69
CA GLU A 156 29.83 -4.62 17.86
C GLU A 156 31.07 -5.49 18.11
N HIS A 157 31.00 -6.46 19.03
CA HIS A 157 32.16 -7.26 19.44
C HIS A 157 32.42 -8.51 18.60
N LYS A 158 31.38 -9.25 18.20
CA LYS A 158 31.50 -10.50 17.42
C LYS A 158 31.28 -10.26 15.94
N GLY A 159 30.29 -9.45 15.59
CA GLY A 159 29.95 -9.14 14.19
C GLY A 159 30.93 -8.16 13.52
N GLY A 160 31.78 -7.47 14.29
CA GLY A 160 32.72 -6.47 13.77
C GLY A 160 32.02 -5.25 13.16
N ILE A 161 30.74 -5.05 13.48
CA ILE A 161 29.95 -3.93 12.99
C ILE A 161 30.16 -2.74 13.92
N GLY A 162 31.02 -1.80 13.52
CA GLY A 162 31.23 -0.57 14.29
C GLY A 162 29.96 0.29 14.35
N ARG A 163 29.63 0.83 15.53
CA ARG A 163 28.41 1.60 15.83
C ARG A 163 28.03 2.68 14.80
N TRP A 164 29.03 3.34 14.23
CA TRP A 164 28.88 4.49 13.33
C TRP A 164 29.26 4.17 11.88
N LYS A 165 29.63 2.93 11.59
CA LYS A 165 30.04 2.52 10.24
C LYS A 165 28.79 2.32 9.38
N PRO A 166 28.76 2.84 8.13
CA PRO A 166 27.69 2.54 7.19
C PRO A 166 27.45 1.04 7.05
N LEU A 167 26.18 0.64 7.19
CA LEU A 167 25.73 -0.72 6.94
C LEU A 167 25.46 -0.93 5.46
N THR A 168 26.03 -2.01 4.94
CA THR A 168 25.62 -2.61 3.67
C THR A 168 24.84 -3.89 3.96
N ALA A 169 24.01 -4.34 3.02
CA ALA A 169 23.23 -5.57 3.20
C ALA A 169 24.14 -6.78 3.48
N ALA A 170 25.28 -6.88 2.80
CA ALA A 170 26.27 -7.94 3.03
C ALA A 170 26.90 -7.87 4.43
N LEU A 171 27.25 -6.66 4.91
CA LEU A 171 27.83 -6.48 6.24
C LEU A 171 26.81 -6.82 7.33
N LEU A 172 25.57 -6.35 7.18
CA LEU A 172 24.49 -6.64 8.12
C LEU A 172 24.18 -8.14 8.17
N SER A 173 23.99 -8.79 7.02
CA SER A 173 23.73 -10.23 6.95
C SER A 173 24.85 -11.07 7.57
N SER A 174 26.11 -10.75 7.27
CA SER A 174 27.27 -11.43 7.84
C SER A 174 27.36 -11.26 9.37
N GLY A 175 27.15 -10.03 9.87
CA GLY A 175 27.17 -9.76 11.31
C GLY A 175 26.04 -10.44 12.06
N LEU A 176 24.81 -10.40 11.52
CA LEU A 176 23.64 -11.10 12.09
C LEU A 176 23.88 -12.61 12.14
N LYS A 177 24.40 -13.20 11.07
CA LYS A 177 24.74 -14.62 11.04
C LYS A 177 25.80 -15.00 12.07
N THR A 178 26.78 -14.12 12.29
CA THR A 178 27.84 -14.32 13.28
C THR A 178 27.32 -14.36 14.72
N ILE A 179 26.21 -13.64 14.99
CA ILE A 179 25.55 -13.66 16.31
C ILE A 179 24.42 -14.69 16.41
N GLY A 180 24.24 -15.55 15.40
CA GLY A 180 23.23 -16.61 15.41
C GLY A 180 21.84 -16.17 14.94
N VAL A 181 21.73 -15.02 14.26
CA VAL A 181 20.46 -14.55 13.66
C VAL A 181 20.47 -14.86 12.16
N GLU A 182 19.56 -15.74 11.74
CA GLU A 182 19.38 -16.09 10.33
C GLU A 182 18.44 -15.10 9.64
N CYS A 183 19.00 -13.96 9.27
CA CYS A 183 18.24 -12.93 8.58
C CYS A 183 18.14 -13.21 7.08
N SER A 184 16.91 -13.41 6.60
CA SER A 184 16.61 -13.76 5.21
C SER A 184 16.80 -12.60 4.22
N ASP A 185 16.63 -11.34 4.65
CA ASP A 185 16.65 -10.19 3.74
C ASP A 185 17.19 -8.89 4.40
N ALA A 186 18.51 -8.83 4.55
CA ALA A 186 19.20 -7.64 5.07
C ALA A 186 18.97 -6.40 4.19
N GLY A 187 18.69 -6.56 2.89
CA GLY A 187 18.42 -5.45 1.98
C GLY A 187 17.12 -4.76 2.34
N LYS A 188 16.02 -5.52 2.45
CA LYS A 188 14.71 -5.00 2.86
C LYS A 188 14.72 -4.39 4.25
N ILE A 189 15.51 -4.93 5.18
CA ILE A 189 15.66 -4.33 6.51
C ILE A 189 16.28 -2.94 6.41
N LEU A 190 17.37 -2.78 5.66
CA LEU A 190 18.00 -1.47 5.50
C LEU A 190 17.07 -0.49 4.77
N GLU A 191 16.34 -0.96 3.77
CA GLU A 191 15.31 -0.17 3.09
C GLU A 191 14.19 0.25 4.06
N ALA A 192 13.70 -0.67 4.89
CA ALA A 192 12.70 -0.38 5.91
C ALA A 192 13.20 0.66 6.94
N VAL A 193 14.47 0.59 7.34
CA VAL A 193 15.08 1.62 8.20
C VAL A 193 15.08 2.97 7.49
N LEU A 194 15.46 3.03 6.21
CA LEU A 194 15.46 4.27 5.42
C LEU A 194 14.05 4.87 5.31
N ILE A 195 13.03 4.04 5.05
CA ILE A 195 11.63 4.49 4.99
C ILE A 195 11.15 4.99 6.36
N SER A 196 11.62 4.37 7.45
CA SER A 196 11.26 4.75 8.82
C SER A 196 12.00 5.99 9.33
N ARG A 197 12.90 6.59 8.55
CA ARG A 197 13.58 7.84 8.91
C ARG A 197 12.64 9.01 8.65
N GLU A 198 12.46 9.86 9.66
CA GLU A 198 11.69 11.09 9.53
C GLU A 198 12.43 12.13 8.65
N ASP A 199 13.75 11.99 8.54
CA ASP A 199 14.70 12.89 7.91
C ASP A 199 15.11 12.46 6.49
N LEU A 200 14.14 12.09 5.66
CA LEU A 200 14.26 11.68 4.24
C LEU A 200 15.10 12.60 3.33
N ILE A 201 15.44 13.80 3.78
CA ILE A 201 16.19 14.80 3.02
C ILE A 201 17.69 14.48 2.94
N ARG A 202 18.22 13.67 3.87
CA ARG A 202 19.63 13.27 3.85
C ARG A 202 19.76 11.93 3.14
N GLY A 203 20.22 11.93 1.89
CA GLY A 203 20.63 10.75 1.14
C GLY A 203 21.84 10.04 1.78
N GLY A 204 21.67 9.54 3.00
CA GLY A 204 22.68 8.96 3.85
C GLY A 204 22.58 7.44 3.93
N HIS A 205 23.70 6.82 4.28
CA HIS A 205 23.74 5.39 4.55
C HIS A 205 23.11 5.08 5.91
N VAL A 206 22.47 3.91 6.01
CA VAL A 206 21.98 3.39 7.29
C VAL A 206 23.17 3.01 8.17
N THR A 207 23.14 3.42 9.43
CA THR A 207 24.11 3.00 10.46
C THR A 207 23.47 2.00 11.42
N PRO A 208 24.26 1.21 12.17
CA PRO A 208 23.73 0.32 13.21
C PRO A 208 22.89 1.09 14.23
N HIS A 209 23.33 2.28 14.62
CA HIS A 209 22.58 3.15 15.52
C HIS A 209 21.16 3.44 15.00
N GLU A 210 21.01 3.78 13.73
CA GLU A 210 19.71 4.05 13.10
C GLU A 210 18.85 2.78 13.02
N LEU A 211 19.43 1.64 12.66
CA LEU A 211 18.74 0.35 12.64
C LEU A 211 18.16 0.02 14.03
N PHE A 212 18.99 0.07 15.08
CA PHE A 212 18.53 -0.22 16.44
C PHE A 212 17.57 0.83 16.99
N SER A 213 17.69 2.08 16.55
CA SER A 213 16.70 3.11 16.87
C SER A 213 15.35 2.82 16.22
N ALA A 214 15.32 2.34 14.98
CA ALA A 214 14.09 1.89 14.32
C ALA A 214 13.46 0.68 15.05
N LEU A 215 14.27 -0.32 15.44
CA LEU A 215 13.80 -1.48 16.19
C LEU A 215 13.23 -1.09 17.57
N ARG A 216 13.87 -0.16 18.29
CA ARG A 216 13.35 0.36 19.57
C ARG A 216 12.04 1.13 19.40
N ARG A 217 11.90 1.92 18.33
CA ARG A 217 10.62 2.59 18.02
C ARG A 217 9.50 1.57 17.80
N LEU A 218 9.78 0.47 17.09
CA LEU A 218 8.82 -0.61 16.92
C LEU A 218 8.46 -1.30 18.24
N GLU A 219 9.45 -1.51 19.11
CA GLU A 219 9.21 -2.07 20.45
C GLU A 219 8.31 -1.18 21.31
N MET A 220 8.52 0.14 21.28
CA MET A 220 7.67 1.10 21.99
C MET A 220 6.26 1.21 21.39
N ASN A 221 6.13 1.06 20.07
CA ASN A 221 4.83 1.13 19.37
C ASN A 221 4.02 -0.18 19.48
N GLY A 222 4.68 -1.29 19.84
CA GLY A 222 4.10 -2.64 19.88
C GLY A 222 2.98 -2.88 20.90
N THR A 223 2.67 -1.92 21.78
CA THR A 223 1.63 -2.04 22.80
C THR A 223 0.31 -1.34 22.47
N GLY A 224 0.11 -0.87 21.24
CA GLY A 224 -1.24 -0.46 20.79
C GLY A 224 -1.39 0.97 20.29
N SER A 225 -0.30 1.63 19.90
CA SER A 225 -0.46 2.87 19.15
C SER A 225 -0.72 2.50 17.68
N LEU A 226 -1.96 2.67 17.22
CA LEU A 226 -2.24 2.93 15.81
C LEU A 226 -1.25 4.00 15.35
N CYS A 227 -0.17 3.60 14.68
CA CYS A 227 0.69 4.55 14.00
C CYS A 227 -0.22 5.24 12.98
N ASP A 228 -0.23 6.57 12.94
CA ASP A 228 -1.10 7.35 12.05
C ASP A 228 -0.82 6.96 10.59
N ASP A 229 -1.59 5.97 10.09
CA ASP A 229 -1.46 5.26 8.82
C ASP A 229 -1.62 6.19 7.59
N THR A 230 -1.79 7.48 7.82
CA THR A 230 -1.89 8.49 6.77
C THR A 230 -0.56 9.20 6.52
N TRP A 231 0.42 9.17 7.44
CA TRP A 231 1.62 10.00 7.34
C TRP A 231 2.53 9.65 6.15
N LEU A 232 2.80 8.36 5.89
CA LEU A 232 3.62 7.94 4.73
C LEU A 232 2.93 8.22 3.39
N PHE A 233 1.61 8.02 3.32
CA PHE A 233 0.80 8.44 2.17
C PHE A 233 0.84 9.96 1.98
N TRP A 234 0.73 10.74 3.07
CA TRP A 234 0.88 12.20 3.06
C TRP A 234 2.26 12.63 2.55
N GLN A 235 3.31 11.90 2.92
CA GLN A 235 4.67 12.22 2.53
C GLN A 235 4.90 11.96 1.03
N GLN A 236 4.39 10.85 0.49
CA GLN A 236 4.45 10.58 -0.95
C GLN A 236 3.60 11.57 -1.76
N LEU A 237 2.41 11.92 -1.26
CA LEU A 237 1.53 12.89 -1.92
C LEU A 237 2.12 14.31 -1.92
N ASN A 238 2.79 14.70 -0.84
CA ASN A 238 3.49 15.99 -0.74
C ASN A 238 4.77 16.03 -1.59
N ALA A 239 5.52 14.93 -1.66
CA ALA A 239 6.66 14.81 -2.57
C ALA A 239 6.20 14.98 -4.04
N GLY A 240 5.06 14.39 -4.40
CA GLY A 240 4.42 14.61 -5.70
C GLY A 240 4.01 16.07 -5.93
N ARG A 241 3.34 16.73 -4.99
CA ARG A 241 2.94 18.15 -5.09
C ARG A 241 4.14 19.08 -5.32
N ALA A 242 5.26 18.84 -4.67
CA ALA A 242 6.48 19.62 -4.86
C ALA A 242 7.00 19.56 -6.30
N SER A 243 6.93 18.40 -6.95
CA SER A 243 7.29 18.22 -8.36
C SER A 243 6.35 18.93 -9.33
N PHE A 244 5.05 19.07 -8.99
CA PHE A 244 4.10 19.84 -9.81
C PHE A 244 4.26 21.36 -9.64
N ALA A 245 4.58 21.82 -8.44
CA ALA A 245 4.80 23.24 -8.17
C ALA A 245 6.04 23.79 -8.90
N SER A 246 7.08 22.98 -9.11
CA SER A 246 8.28 23.40 -9.85
C SER A 246 8.11 23.38 -11.37
N ALA A 247 7.03 22.78 -11.88
CA ALA A 247 6.75 22.66 -13.31
C ALA A 247 5.83 23.76 -13.85
N ALA A 248 5.44 24.74 -13.02
CA ALA A 248 4.62 25.85 -13.45
C ALA A 248 5.37 26.70 -14.50
N PRO A 249 4.89 26.78 -15.76
CA PRO A 249 5.53 27.59 -16.79
C PRO A 249 5.44 29.06 -16.38
N SER A 250 6.58 29.76 -16.42
CA SER A 250 6.64 31.20 -16.19
C SER A 250 5.67 31.88 -17.19
N ARG A 251 4.59 32.44 -16.65
CA ARG A 251 3.55 33.12 -17.45
C ARG A 251 4.17 34.34 -18.14
N GLY A 252 4.62 34.14 -19.38
CA GLY A 252 4.76 35.21 -20.36
C GLY A 252 3.39 35.83 -20.59
N ARG A 253 3.22 37.06 -20.08
CA ARG A 253 1.98 37.83 -20.11
C ARG A 253 1.70 38.33 -21.53
N SER A 254 1.03 37.52 -22.34
CA SER A 254 0.49 37.95 -23.64
C SER A 254 -0.94 38.45 -23.46
N LYS A 255 -1.14 39.76 -23.66
CA LYS A 255 -2.46 40.41 -23.77
C LYS A 255 -3.10 40.00 -25.10
N THR A 256 -4.22 39.30 -25.08
CA THR A 256 -5.12 39.21 -26.24
C THR A 256 -6.55 39.57 -25.85
N LYS A 257 -7.17 40.29 -26.78
CA LYS A 257 -8.48 40.95 -26.69
C LYS A 257 -9.62 39.95 -26.66
N SER A 258 -10.60 40.26 -25.83
CA SER A 258 -11.97 39.75 -25.83
C SER A 258 -12.66 39.92 -27.19
N PRO A 259 -13.52 38.97 -27.58
CA PRO A 259 -14.89 39.35 -27.94
C PRO A 259 -15.98 38.40 -27.43
N CYS A 260 -17.18 38.98 -27.31
CA CYS A 260 -18.45 38.47 -26.79
C CYS A 260 -19.25 37.61 -27.80
N ASN A 261 -20.38 37.07 -27.31
CA ASN A 261 -21.58 36.50 -27.99
C ASN A 261 -21.53 34.98 -28.31
N ASN A 262 -22.59 34.17 -28.21
CA ASN A 262 -24.03 34.38 -27.99
C ASN A 262 -24.70 33.05 -27.53
N SER A 263 -25.92 33.19 -27.00
CA SER A 263 -26.88 32.17 -26.54
C SER A 263 -27.29 31.07 -27.54
N SER A 264 -27.68 29.91 -26.98
CA SER A 264 -28.70 28.95 -27.48
C SER A 264 -28.87 27.88 -26.38
N LEU A 265 -29.77 27.99 -25.41
CA LEU A 265 -31.19 27.58 -25.41
C LEU A 265 -31.49 26.38 -26.34
N LEU A 266 -31.53 25.17 -25.77
CA LEU A 266 -32.34 24.04 -26.23
C LEU A 266 -32.71 23.22 -24.99
N GLU A 267 -33.99 23.28 -24.66
CA GLU A 267 -34.73 22.34 -23.81
C GLU A 267 -34.94 21.07 -24.64
N ASP A 268 -34.74 19.90 -24.06
CA ASP A 268 -35.41 18.67 -24.49
C ASP A 268 -35.63 17.79 -23.25
N ASP A 269 -36.91 17.65 -22.92
CA ASP A 269 -37.50 16.62 -22.07
C ASP A 269 -37.18 15.22 -22.62
N ASP A 270 -36.97 14.23 -21.75
CA ASP A 270 -37.45 12.88 -22.06
C ASP A 270 -37.52 11.97 -20.82
N GLU A 271 -38.48 11.07 -20.91
CA GLU A 271 -39.29 10.50 -19.85
C GLU A 271 -38.65 9.36 -19.03
N ALA A 272 -39.37 9.08 -17.94
CA ALA A 272 -39.18 8.00 -17.00
C ALA A 272 -39.31 6.60 -17.62
N GLU A 273 -38.47 5.66 -17.18
CA GLU A 273 -38.83 4.25 -17.15
C GLU A 273 -38.50 3.66 -15.76
N THR A 274 -39.56 3.33 -15.03
CA THR A 274 -39.52 2.62 -13.76
C THR A 274 -39.73 1.15 -14.03
N ALA A 275 -38.64 0.37 -14.02
CA ALA A 275 -38.73 -1.08 -14.07
C ALA A 275 -38.94 -1.64 -12.65
N THR A 276 -40.20 -1.94 -12.33
CA THR A 276 -40.62 -2.81 -11.23
C THR A 276 -40.07 -4.21 -11.47
N PHE A 277 -39.15 -4.67 -10.61
CA PHE A 277 -38.65 -6.05 -10.62
C PHE A 277 -39.46 -6.87 -9.62
N ASP A 278 -40.26 -7.80 -10.15
CA ASP A 278 -41.13 -8.71 -9.42
C ASP A 278 -40.33 -9.97 -9.02
N ALA A 279 -40.04 -10.12 -7.74
CA ALA A 279 -39.31 -11.29 -7.20
C ALA A 279 -40.30 -12.26 -6.57
N SER A 280 -40.81 -13.19 -7.38
CA SER A 280 -41.49 -14.40 -6.90
C SER A 280 -40.48 -15.33 -6.21
N ILE A 281 -40.47 -15.32 -4.89
CA ILE A 281 -39.77 -16.30 -4.06
C ILE A 281 -40.63 -17.57 -4.00
N SER A 282 -40.24 -18.58 -4.77
CA SER A 282 -40.79 -19.94 -4.66
C SER A 282 -39.98 -20.72 -3.62
N MET A 283 -40.63 -21.02 -2.49
CA MET A 283 -40.12 -21.95 -1.49
C MET A 283 -40.22 -23.38 -2.01
N GLN A 284 -39.11 -24.12 -2.06
CA GLN A 284 -39.15 -25.57 -1.96
C GLN A 284 -38.26 -26.06 -0.83
N SER A 285 -38.96 -26.52 0.20
CA SER A 285 -38.48 -27.28 1.34
C SER A 285 -38.20 -28.72 0.89
N THR A 286 -36.98 -29.21 1.08
CA THR A 286 -36.71 -30.64 1.14
C THR A 286 -35.93 -30.95 2.40
N ARG A 287 -36.71 -31.37 3.39
CA ARG A 287 -36.31 -32.00 4.64
C ARG A 287 -36.00 -33.46 4.32
N THR A 288 -34.75 -33.89 4.47
CA THR A 288 -34.41 -35.31 4.45
C THR A 288 -33.72 -35.66 5.77
N GLN A 289 -34.48 -36.32 6.63
CA GLN A 289 -33.97 -37.08 7.76
C GLN A 289 -33.51 -38.45 7.24
N GLN A 290 -32.33 -38.88 7.66
CA GLN A 290 -32.05 -40.25 8.10
C GLN A 290 -30.83 -40.24 9.02
#